data_AF-A0A6H1A3Q7-F1
#
_entry.id   AF-A0A6H1A3Q7-F1
#
_cell.length_a   1.000
_cell.length_b   1.000
_cell.length_c   1.000
_cell.angle_alpha   90.00
_cell.angle_beta   90.00
_cell.angle_gamma   90.00
#
_symmetry.space_group_name_H-M   'P 1'
#
loop_
_entity.id
_entity.type
_entity.pdbx_description
1 polymer ?
#
loop_
_entity_poly.entity_id
_entity_poly.type
_entity_poly.pdbx_seq_one_letter_code
_entity_poly.pdbx_strand_id
1 'polypeptide(L)'
;MSLQHNLIDRGKWYYTLTIASCGLFAWVPFLHAASRLKGRGLGRLAAIFGAGAAISTILISAAPNDPNGDPTGPLSTVGAILTLALMIFACVKLSPIRAEIYPDRYAYRPAPVVDASIQNALAAREHRAKARQIAENDPSLARDLRIGRPDLQREYYDGGLVDLNNAPKEVIAKHCGLPDEAAERIVSHRALYSEGFSSVEEVIVVSDQTATHAGFLRDRGVVLPR
;
A
#
# COMPACT_ATOMS: atom_id res chain seq x y z
N MET A 1 6.43 40.66 9.48
CA MET A 1 6.53 40.40 8.02
C MET A 1 7.02 38.97 7.68
N SER A 2 6.90 37.97 8.57
CA SER A 2 7.42 36.60 8.33
C SER A 2 6.36 35.50 8.13
N LEU A 3 5.07 35.74 8.45
CA LEU A 3 4.02 34.73 8.27
C LEU A 3 3.52 34.62 6.81
N GLN A 4 3.43 35.76 6.09
CA GLN A 4 2.95 35.77 4.70
C GLN A 4 3.93 35.12 3.72
N HIS A 5 5.25 35.29 3.92
CA HIS A 5 6.27 34.63 3.09
C HIS A 5 6.17 33.09 3.20
N ASN A 6 6.06 32.57 4.42
CA ASN A 6 5.96 31.13 4.67
C ASN A 6 4.69 30.44 4.11
N LEU A 7 3.59 31.18 3.96
CA LEU A 7 2.34 30.63 3.40
C LEU A 7 2.41 30.48 1.87
N ILE A 8 3.06 31.42 1.20
CA ILE A 8 3.24 31.43 -0.25
C ILE A 8 4.30 30.40 -0.65
N ASP A 9 5.43 30.36 0.07
CA ASP A 9 6.57 29.47 -0.23
C ASP A 9 6.22 27.98 -0.14
N ARG A 10 5.22 27.64 0.69
CA ARG A 10 4.73 26.25 0.87
C ARG A 10 3.40 26.00 0.17
N GLY A 11 2.88 26.90 -0.65
CA GLY A 11 1.58 26.73 -1.33
C GLY A 11 0.38 26.55 -0.40
N LYS A 12 0.48 26.93 0.89
CA LYS A 12 -0.61 26.78 1.88
C LYS A 12 -1.80 27.68 1.56
N TRP A 13 -1.56 28.76 0.79
CA TRP A 13 -2.59 29.68 0.31
C TRP A 13 -3.72 28.99 -0.49
N TYR A 14 -3.46 27.83 -1.10
CA TYR A 14 -4.48 27.04 -1.82
C TYR A 14 -5.66 26.68 -0.90
N TYR A 15 -5.35 26.22 0.31
CA TYR A 15 -6.35 25.83 1.30
C TYR A 15 -6.93 27.04 2.01
N THR A 16 -6.08 28.01 2.38
CA THR A 16 -6.54 29.24 3.04
C THR A 16 -7.55 29.97 2.17
N LEU A 17 -7.29 30.11 0.86
CA LEU A 17 -8.22 30.75 -0.06
C LEU A 17 -9.53 29.96 -0.18
N THR A 18 -9.44 28.63 -0.32
CA THR A 18 -10.62 27.77 -0.47
C THR A 18 -11.51 27.80 0.78
N ILE A 19 -10.92 27.73 1.98
CA ILE A 19 -11.67 27.70 3.25
C ILE A 19 -12.18 29.11 3.60
N ALA A 20 -11.34 30.14 3.51
CA ALA A 20 -11.72 31.50 3.89
C ALA A 20 -12.78 32.11 2.96
N SER A 21 -12.86 31.62 1.71
CA SER A 21 -13.90 32.03 0.75
C SER A 21 -15.13 31.13 0.76
N CYS A 22 -15.24 30.18 1.71
CA CYS A 22 -16.29 29.16 1.72
C CYS A 22 -16.43 28.45 0.37
N GLY A 23 -15.32 28.16 -0.31
CA GLY A 23 -15.28 27.49 -1.61
C GLY A 23 -15.55 28.38 -2.83
N LEU A 24 -15.95 29.65 -2.66
CA LEU A 24 -16.27 30.55 -3.78
C LEU A 24 -15.09 30.73 -4.74
N PHE A 25 -13.87 30.81 -4.19
CA PHE A 25 -12.64 30.94 -4.97
C PHE A 25 -11.86 29.61 -5.09
N ALA A 26 -12.50 28.47 -4.88
CA ALA A 26 -11.87 27.15 -5.01
C ALA A 26 -11.29 26.89 -6.41
N TRP A 27 -11.79 27.57 -7.45
CA TRP A 27 -11.31 27.45 -8.83
C TRP A 27 -9.96 28.14 -9.08
N VAL A 28 -9.60 29.16 -8.29
CA VAL A 28 -8.40 29.98 -8.50
C VAL A 28 -7.11 29.15 -8.34
N PRO A 29 -6.94 28.30 -7.31
CA PRO A 29 -5.77 27.43 -7.20
C PRO A 29 -5.64 26.42 -8.35
N PHE A 30 -6.76 25.90 -8.89
CA PHE A 30 -6.72 25.02 -10.06
C PHE A 30 -6.32 25.75 -11.34
N LEU A 31 -6.73 27.01 -11.50
CA LEU A 31 -6.32 27.84 -12.62
C LEU A 31 -4.83 28.19 -12.54
N HIS A 32 -4.33 28.52 -11.35
CA HIS A 32 -2.89 28.69 -11.10
C HIS A 32 -2.12 27.40 -11.40
N ALA A 33 -2.65 26.24 -11.00
CA ALA A 33 -2.03 24.97 -11.31
C ALA A 33 -2.01 24.67 -12.82
N ALA A 34 -3.10 24.96 -13.53
CA ALA A 34 -3.19 24.76 -14.98
C ALA A 34 -2.15 25.59 -15.74
N SER A 35 -1.88 26.83 -15.30
CA SER A 35 -0.86 27.69 -15.94
C SER A 35 0.57 27.23 -15.64
N ARG A 36 0.82 26.58 -14.49
CA ARG A 36 2.13 26.07 -14.08
C ARG A 36 2.47 24.70 -14.68
N LEU A 37 1.51 23.76 -14.69
CA LEU A 37 1.76 22.36 -15.07
C LEU A 37 1.41 22.03 -16.52
N LYS A 38 0.84 22.98 -17.29
CA LYS A 38 0.44 22.82 -18.71
C LYS A 38 -0.45 21.59 -19.02
N GLY A 39 -1.05 20.96 -18.00
CA GLY A 39 -1.90 19.79 -18.15
C GLY A 39 -3.34 20.16 -18.54
N ARG A 40 -3.83 19.60 -19.67
CA ARG A 40 -5.18 19.90 -20.22
C ARG A 40 -6.33 19.55 -19.26
N GLY A 41 -6.12 18.66 -18.29
CA GLY A 41 -7.12 18.25 -17.31
C GLY A 41 -7.39 19.26 -16.18
N LEU A 42 -6.42 20.12 -15.85
CA LEU A 42 -6.51 21.05 -14.71
C LEU A 42 -7.44 22.23 -15.00
N GLY A 43 -7.46 22.74 -16.24
CA GLY A 43 -8.40 23.77 -16.67
C GLY A 43 -9.86 23.31 -16.57
N ARG A 44 -10.12 22.03 -16.86
CA ARG A 44 -11.46 21.44 -16.69
C ARG A 44 -11.87 21.39 -15.22
N LEU A 45 -10.96 21.05 -14.31
CA LEU A 45 -11.25 21.09 -12.87
C LEU A 45 -11.57 22.51 -12.39
N ALA A 46 -10.79 23.51 -12.83
CA ALA A 46 -11.09 24.92 -12.52
C ALA A 46 -12.50 25.30 -12.98
N ALA A 47 -12.89 24.92 -14.20
CA ALA A 47 -14.23 25.18 -14.73
C ALA A 47 -15.33 24.47 -13.92
N ILE A 48 -15.14 23.19 -13.55
CA ILE A 48 -16.11 22.42 -12.75
C ILE A 48 -16.33 23.08 -11.39
N PHE A 49 -15.25 23.38 -10.65
CA PHE A 49 -15.37 23.99 -9.33
C PHE A 49 -15.90 25.43 -9.40
N GLY A 50 -15.55 26.18 -10.45
CA GLY A 50 -16.09 27.53 -10.68
C GLY A 50 -17.59 27.51 -10.98
N ALA A 51 -18.03 26.62 -11.88
CA ALA A 51 -19.45 26.43 -12.18
C ALA A 51 -20.23 25.96 -10.95
N GLY A 52 -19.69 25.02 -10.18
CA GLY A 52 -20.30 24.54 -8.93
C GLY A 52 -20.46 25.65 -7.89
N ALA A 53 -19.44 26.50 -7.71
CA ALA A 53 -19.52 27.64 -6.81
C ALA A 53 -20.57 28.67 -7.26
N ALA A 54 -20.66 28.95 -8.57
CA ALA A 54 -21.68 29.84 -9.12
C ALA A 54 -23.10 29.28 -8.93
N ILE A 55 -23.31 27.99 -9.24
CA ILE A 55 -24.60 27.30 -9.04
C ILE A 55 -25.00 27.34 -7.58
N SER A 56 -24.08 27.01 -6.67
CA SER A 56 -24.37 27.05 -5.24
C SER A 56 -24.77 28.46 -4.77
N THR A 57 -24.05 29.49 -5.21
CA THR A 57 -24.36 30.88 -4.91
C THR A 57 -25.74 31.27 -5.43
N ILE A 58 -26.08 30.89 -6.67
CA ILE A 58 -27.39 31.14 -7.27
C ILE A 58 -28.49 30.47 -6.45
N LEU A 59 -28.33 29.20 -6.08
CA LEU A 59 -29.32 28.45 -5.28
C LEU A 59 -29.58 29.11 -3.91
N ILE A 60 -28.54 29.56 -3.23
CA ILE A 60 -28.66 30.25 -1.94
C ILE A 60 -29.31 31.63 -2.12
N SER A 61 -28.90 32.38 -3.15
CA SER A 61 -29.44 33.73 -3.42
C SER A 61 -30.89 33.75 -3.91
N ALA A 62 -31.34 32.69 -4.57
CA ALA A 62 -32.71 32.55 -5.06
C ALA A 62 -33.66 31.96 -4.00
N ALA A 63 -33.15 31.54 -2.85
CA ALA A 63 -33.96 31.01 -1.77
C ALA A 63 -34.70 32.14 -1.04
N PRO A 64 -35.94 31.90 -0.58
CA PRO A 64 -36.68 32.87 0.23
C PRO A 64 -35.98 33.10 1.57
N ASN A 65 -35.97 34.34 2.04
CA ASN A 65 -35.35 34.67 3.33
C ASN A 65 -36.37 34.59 4.46
N ASP A 66 -35.91 34.20 5.64
CA ASP A 66 -36.69 34.26 6.88
C ASP A 66 -36.81 35.72 7.40
N PRO A 67 -37.55 35.95 8.49
CA PRO A 67 -37.65 37.29 9.09
C PRO A 67 -36.32 37.90 9.56
N ASN A 68 -35.27 37.10 9.74
CA ASN A 68 -33.93 37.55 10.11
C ASN A 68 -33.05 37.86 8.89
N GLY A 69 -33.54 37.60 7.68
CA GLY A 69 -32.81 37.78 6.43
C GLY A 69 -31.97 36.57 6.01
N ASP A 70 -32.12 35.43 6.68
CA ASP A 70 -31.37 34.20 6.39
C ASP A 70 -32.05 33.38 5.29
N PRO A 71 -31.31 32.86 4.30
CA PRO A 71 -31.88 32.02 3.25
C PRO A 71 -32.48 30.71 3.79
N THR A 72 -33.77 30.47 3.57
CA THR A 72 -34.49 29.29 4.05
C THR A 72 -35.13 28.47 2.94
N GLY A 73 -35.44 27.21 3.27
CA GLY A 73 -36.09 26.27 2.36
C GLY A 73 -35.14 25.30 1.65
N PRO A 74 -35.67 24.47 0.75
CA PRO A 74 -34.91 23.41 0.11
C PRO A 74 -33.74 23.93 -0.75
N LEU A 75 -33.91 25.07 -1.42
CA LEU A 75 -32.89 25.64 -2.30
C LEU A 75 -31.64 26.09 -1.51
N SER A 76 -31.81 26.78 -0.37
CA SER A 76 -30.67 27.17 0.46
C SER A 76 -29.99 25.98 1.12
N THR A 77 -30.77 24.97 1.53
CA THR A 77 -30.22 23.71 2.08
C THR A 77 -29.36 22.97 1.06
N VAL A 78 -29.87 22.79 -0.16
CA VAL A 78 -29.13 22.11 -1.24
C VAL A 78 -27.89 22.92 -1.63
N GLY A 79 -27.99 24.24 -1.71
CA GLY A 79 -26.84 25.12 -1.94
C GLY A 79 -25.78 24.99 -0.85
N ALA A 80 -26.17 25.03 0.43
CA ALA A 80 -25.24 24.88 1.56
C ALA A 80 -24.52 23.51 1.54
N ILE A 81 -25.24 22.42 1.28
CA ILE A 81 -24.66 21.08 1.17
C ILE A 81 -23.69 21.02 -0.02
N LEU A 82 -24.08 21.59 -1.16
CA LEU A 82 -23.24 21.65 -2.36
C LEU A 82 -21.95 22.43 -2.10
N THR A 83 -22.02 23.57 -1.41
CA THR A 83 -20.85 24.36 -0.98
C THR A 83 -19.92 23.51 -0.11
N LEU A 84 -20.46 22.83 0.90
CA LEU A 84 -19.66 22.00 1.79
C LEU A 84 -18.98 20.85 1.03
N ALA A 85 -19.72 20.14 0.18
CA ALA A 85 -19.20 19.07 -0.65
C ALA A 85 -18.09 19.58 -1.59
N LEU A 86 -18.32 20.67 -2.30
CA LEU A 86 -17.33 21.29 -3.19
C LEU A 86 -16.07 21.70 -2.43
N MET A 87 -16.20 22.23 -1.21
CA MET A 87 -15.04 22.59 -0.38
C MET A 87 -14.21 21.35 0.00
N ILE A 88 -14.86 20.27 0.45
CA ILE A 88 -14.18 19.01 0.79
C ILE A 88 -13.48 18.44 -0.45
N PHE A 89 -14.18 18.33 -1.57
CA PHE A 89 -13.62 17.79 -2.82
C PHE A 89 -12.49 18.66 -3.38
N ALA A 90 -12.62 19.99 -3.30
CA ALA A 90 -11.56 20.92 -3.71
C ALA A 90 -10.31 20.69 -2.87
N CYS A 91 -10.41 20.62 -1.55
CA CYS A 91 -9.29 20.32 -0.66
C CYS A 91 -8.61 18.99 -0.99
N VAL A 92 -9.39 17.92 -1.23
CA VAL A 92 -8.85 16.61 -1.62
C VAL A 92 -8.10 16.69 -2.96
N LYS A 93 -8.68 17.36 -3.96
CA LYS A 93 -8.07 17.45 -5.30
C LYS A 93 -6.88 18.41 -5.36
N LEU A 94 -6.86 19.46 -4.53
CA LEU A 94 -5.74 20.40 -4.46
C LEU A 94 -4.51 19.79 -3.77
N SER A 95 -4.68 18.76 -2.94
CA SER A 95 -3.57 18.10 -2.23
C SER A 95 -2.47 17.55 -3.13
N PRO A 96 -2.75 16.65 -4.09
CA PRO A 96 -1.72 16.13 -5.00
C PRO A 96 -1.14 17.24 -5.90
N ILE A 97 -2.00 18.15 -6.40
CA ILE A 97 -1.60 19.24 -7.30
C ILE A 97 -0.64 20.21 -6.61
N ARG A 98 -0.90 20.55 -5.34
CA ARG A 98 -0.01 21.40 -4.55
C ARG A 98 1.34 20.73 -4.34
N ALA A 99 1.39 19.42 -4.08
CA ALA A 99 2.63 18.69 -3.89
C ALA A 99 3.52 18.68 -5.15
N GLU A 100 2.90 18.70 -6.33
CA GLU A 100 3.60 18.76 -7.62
C GLU A 100 4.21 20.15 -7.90
N ILE A 101 3.50 21.23 -7.56
CA ILE A 101 3.94 22.62 -7.84
C ILE A 101 4.89 23.14 -6.76
N TYR A 102 4.62 22.80 -5.51
CA TYR A 102 5.43 23.18 -4.35
C TYR A 102 5.98 21.88 -3.74
N PRO A 103 6.93 21.21 -4.42
CA PRO A 103 7.63 20.09 -3.83
C PRO A 103 8.32 20.65 -2.59
N ASP A 104 7.84 20.22 -1.43
CA ASP A 104 8.32 20.71 -0.16
C ASP A 104 9.73 20.12 0.00
N ARG A 105 10.75 20.89 -0.43
CA ARG A 105 12.17 20.51 -0.35
C ARG A 105 12.60 20.19 1.09
N TYR A 106 11.74 20.51 2.07
CA TYR A 106 11.93 20.24 3.49
C TYR A 106 10.80 19.42 4.15
N ALA A 107 9.72 19.02 3.45
CA ALA A 107 8.84 17.97 3.98
C ALA A 107 9.39 16.60 3.61
N TYR A 108 10.52 16.29 4.22
CA TYR A 108 10.76 14.94 4.68
C TYR A 108 9.63 14.59 5.66
N ARG A 109 8.50 14.08 5.15
CA ARG A 109 7.65 13.21 5.95
C ARG A 109 8.34 11.86 5.81
N PRO A 110 9.15 11.41 6.78
CA PRO A 110 9.55 10.01 6.76
C PRO A 110 8.23 9.24 6.71
N ALA A 111 8.13 8.28 5.79
CA ALA A 111 7.21 7.16 6.03
C ALA A 111 7.40 6.76 7.51
N PRO A 112 6.35 6.36 8.25
CA PRO A 112 6.56 5.83 9.60
C PRO A 112 7.75 4.89 9.49
N VAL A 113 8.81 5.15 10.27
CA VAL A 113 10.05 4.37 10.21
C VAL A 113 9.70 3.01 10.80
N VAL A 114 8.96 2.22 10.02
CA VAL A 114 8.97 0.79 10.11
C VAL A 114 10.42 0.48 9.80
N ASP A 115 11.13 0.02 10.82
CA ASP A 115 12.51 -0.41 10.70
C ASP A 115 12.65 -1.19 9.39
N ALA A 116 13.65 -0.84 8.57
CA ALA A 116 13.88 -1.50 7.29
C ALA A 116 13.95 -3.03 7.46
N SER A 117 14.39 -3.50 8.64
CA SER A 117 14.35 -4.90 9.02
C SER A 117 12.92 -5.49 9.04
N ILE A 118 11.95 -4.76 9.59
CA ILE A 118 10.54 -5.17 9.66
C ILE A 118 9.92 -5.14 8.25
N GLN A 119 10.19 -4.11 7.44
CA GLN A 119 9.70 -4.05 6.06
C GLN A 119 10.22 -5.24 5.22
N ASN A 120 11.50 -5.54 5.33
CA ASN A 120 12.11 -6.69 4.66
C ASN A 120 11.52 -8.02 5.14
N ALA A 121 11.26 -8.17 6.44
CA ALA A 121 10.63 -9.37 7.00
C ALA A 121 9.19 -9.55 6.50
N LEU A 122 8.41 -8.47 6.42
CA LEU A 122 7.06 -8.50 5.87
C LEU A 122 7.06 -8.82 4.37
N ALA A 123 7.94 -8.20 3.59
CA ALA A 123 8.10 -8.50 2.17
C ALA A 123 8.50 -9.97 1.96
N ALA A 124 9.46 -10.49 2.73
CA ALA A 124 9.86 -11.90 2.65
C ALA A 124 8.69 -12.84 2.98
N ARG A 125 7.85 -12.50 3.96
CA ARG A 125 6.63 -13.28 4.27
C ARG A 125 5.63 -13.28 3.11
N GLU A 126 5.44 -12.14 2.45
CA GLU A 126 4.57 -12.05 1.27
C GLU A 126 5.12 -12.88 0.10
N HIS A 127 6.43 -12.81 -0.15
CA HIS A 127 7.08 -13.64 -1.17
C HIS A 127 6.92 -15.14 -0.90
N ARG A 128 7.04 -15.57 0.37
CA ARG A 128 6.81 -16.96 0.77
C ARG A 128 5.37 -17.40 0.50
N ALA A 129 4.38 -16.55 0.81
CA ALA A 129 2.98 -16.87 0.53
C ALA A 129 2.73 -17.06 -0.98
N LYS A 130 3.24 -16.15 -1.82
CA LYS A 130 3.15 -16.28 -3.28
C LYS A 130 3.85 -17.52 -3.82
N ALA A 131 5.05 -17.81 -3.32
CA ALA A 131 5.81 -18.99 -3.72
C ALA A 131 5.12 -20.30 -3.34
N ARG A 132 4.48 -20.37 -2.16
CA ARG A 132 3.63 -21.52 -1.78
C ARG A 132 2.44 -21.69 -2.71
N GLN A 133 1.78 -20.59 -3.06
CA GLN A 133 0.68 -20.65 -4.01
C GLN A 133 1.13 -21.19 -5.38
N ILE A 134 2.34 -20.84 -5.84
CA ILE A 134 2.91 -21.43 -7.07
C ILE A 134 3.17 -22.92 -6.86
N ALA A 135 3.82 -23.30 -5.76
CA ALA A 135 4.12 -24.70 -5.43
C ALA A 135 2.87 -25.58 -5.35
N GLU A 136 1.76 -25.06 -4.81
CA GLU A 136 0.48 -25.78 -4.68
C GLU A 136 -0.25 -25.91 -6.01
N ASN A 137 -0.27 -24.85 -6.84
CA ASN A 137 -1.04 -24.84 -8.09
C ASN A 137 -0.29 -25.40 -9.29
N ASP A 138 1.04 -25.23 -9.34
CA ASP A 138 1.90 -25.69 -10.43
C ASP A 138 3.29 -26.13 -9.88
N PRO A 139 3.39 -27.37 -9.40
CA PRO A 139 4.66 -27.92 -8.91
C PRO A 139 5.78 -27.97 -9.95
N SER A 140 5.43 -28.09 -11.25
CA SER A 140 6.42 -28.11 -12.33
C SER A 140 7.05 -26.74 -12.49
N LEU A 141 6.24 -25.68 -12.54
CA LEU A 141 6.73 -24.30 -12.54
C LEU A 141 7.54 -23.99 -11.27
N ALA A 142 7.12 -24.50 -10.10
CA ALA A 142 7.87 -24.29 -8.86
C ALA A 142 9.29 -24.88 -8.93
N ARG A 143 9.46 -26.03 -9.59
CA ARG A 143 10.78 -26.63 -9.84
C ARG A 143 11.61 -25.81 -10.82
N ASP A 144 11.01 -25.35 -11.92
CA ASP A 144 11.69 -24.49 -12.90
C ASP A 144 12.20 -23.19 -12.26
N LEU A 145 11.39 -22.60 -11.38
CA LEU A 145 11.74 -21.42 -10.59
C LEU A 145 12.67 -21.71 -9.40
N ARG A 146 12.96 -22.99 -9.13
CA ARG A 146 13.83 -23.46 -8.03
C ARG A 146 13.35 -22.98 -6.65
N ILE A 147 12.02 -22.95 -6.46
CA ILE A 147 11.39 -22.61 -5.19
C ILE A 147 11.85 -23.63 -4.13
N GLY A 148 12.24 -23.13 -2.95
CA GLY A 148 12.72 -23.96 -1.86
C GLY A 148 14.16 -24.45 -2.00
N ARG A 149 14.89 -24.06 -3.06
CA ARG A 149 16.26 -24.51 -3.32
C ARG A 149 17.27 -23.35 -3.27
N PRO A 150 17.57 -22.80 -2.08
CA PRO A 150 18.54 -21.70 -1.94
C PRO A 150 19.98 -22.12 -2.25
N ASP A 151 20.25 -23.41 -2.36
CA ASP A 151 21.53 -23.97 -2.83
C ASP A 151 21.73 -23.87 -4.35
N LEU A 152 20.64 -23.68 -5.10
CA LEU A 152 20.70 -23.50 -6.53
C LEU A 152 20.70 -22.01 -6.89
N GLN A 153 21.43 -21.64 -7.94
CA GLN A 153 21.34 -20.30 -8.50
C GLN A 153 19.91 -20.07 -9.00
N ARG A 154 19.24 -19.02 -8.57
CA ARG A 154 17.82 -18.77 -8.91
C ARG A 154 17.58 -17.29 -9.14
N GLU A 155 16.72 -16.99 -10.11
CA GLU A 155 16.30 -15.62 -10.41
C GLU A 155 15.06 -15.23 -9.60
N TYR A 156 14.20 -16.20 -9.29
CA TYR A 156 12.98 -15.97 -8.51
C TYR A 156 13.28 -15.93 -7.01
N TYR A 157 12.85 -14.86 -6.35
CA TYR A 157 12.95 -14.71 -4.90
C TYR A 157 11.68 -15.25 -4.22
N ASP A 158 11.79 -16.42 -3.61
CA ASP A 158 10.69 -17.12 -2.92
C ASP A 158 10.51 -16.72 -1.45
N GLY A 159 11.20 -15.67 -0.99
CA GLY A 159 11.15 -15.21 0.40
C GLY A 159 11.87 -16.12 1.40
N GLY A 160 12.71 -17.05 0.93
CA GLY A 160 13.54 -17.92 1.75
C GLY A 160 12.86 -19.23 2.14
N LEU A 161 12.02 -19.79 1.25
CA LEU A 161 11.50 -21.14 1.44
C LEU A 161 12.60 -22.19 1.32
N VAL A 162 12.34 -23.36 1.90
CA VAL A 162 13.18 -24.56 1.80
C VAL A 162 12.30 -25.76 1.45
N ASP A 163 12.64 -26.43 0.36
CA ASP A 163 11.98 -27.65 -0.10
C ASP A 163 12.46 -28.84 0.72
N LEU A 164 11.62 -29.32 1.62
CA LEU A 164 11.95 -30.38 2.57
C LEU A 164 12.10 -31.76 1.89
N ASN A 165 11.57 -31.94 0.69
CA ASN A 165 11.69 -33.20 -0.06
C ASN A 165 12.94 -33.27 -0.93
N ASN A 166 13.42 -32.13 -1.44
CA ASN A 166 14.50 -32.12 -2.44
C ASN A 166 15.76 -31.35 -2.02
N ALA A 167 15.71 -30.47 -1.01
CA ALA A 167 16.90 -29.74 -0.57
C ALA A 167 17.89 -30.65 0.17
N PRO A 168 19.21 -30.40 0.08
CA PRO A 168 20.23 -31.08 0.89
C PRO A 168 20.04 -30.87 2.40
N LYS A 169 20.60 -31.77 3.21
CA LYS A 169 20.54 -31.71 4.68
C LYS A 169 21.05 -30.38 5.21
N GLU A 170 22.21 -29.94 4.73
CA GLU A 170 22.91 -28.74 5.20
C GLU A 170 22.08 -27.48 4.95
N VAL A 171 21.32 -27.49 3.85
CA VAL A 171 20.41 -26.41 3.48
C VAL A 171 19.21 -26.36 4.43
N ILE A 172 18.61 -27.52 4.71
CA ILE A 172 17.49 -27.65 5.65
C ILE A 172 17.91 -27.18 7.04
N ALA A 173 19.04 -27.69 7.55
CA ALA A 173 19.57 -27.30 8.86
C ALA A 173 19.78 -25.78 8.95
N LYS A 174 20.53 -25.21 8.01
CA LYS A 174 20.89 -23.78 8.02
C LYS A 174 19.69 -22.86 7.87
N HIS A 175 18.81 -23.11 6.90
CA HIS A 175 17.77 -22.15 6.54
C HIS A 175 16.49 -22.30 7.38
N CYS A 176 16.24 -23.48 7.94
CA CYS A 176 15.16 -23.70 8.90
C CYS A 176 15.62 -23.57 10.36
N GLY A 177 16.91 -23.33 10.61
CA GLY A 177 17.46 -23.17 11.96
C GLY A 177 17.35 -24.45 12.79
N LEU A 178 17.48 -25.61 12.16
CA LEU A 178 17.37 -26.92 12.80
C LEU A 178 18.74 -27.46 13.21
N PRO A 179 18.84 -28.24 14.29
CA PRO A 179 20.04 -28.98 14.59
C PRO A 179 20.31 -30.05 13.51
N ASP A 180 21.58 -30.37 13.29
CA ASP A 180 22.00 -31.33 12.25
C ASP A 180 21.31 -32.69 12.36
N GLU A 181 21.11 -33.19 13.58
CA GLU A 181 20.43 -34.47 13.83
C GLU A 181 18.96 -34.43 13.37
N ALA A 182 18.27 -33.30 13.58
CA ALA A 182 16.91 -33.11 13.11
C ALA A 182 16.83 -33.10 11.58
N ALA A 183 17.74 -32.37 10.92
CA ALA A 183 17.81 -32.35 9.46
C ALA A 183 18.16 -33.73 8.88
N GLU A 184 19.04 -34.49 9.55
CA GLU A 184 19.36 -35.88 9.18
C GLU A 184 18.12 -36.78 9.24
N ARG A 185 17.32 -36.67 10.31
CA ARG A 185 16.05 -37.42 10.42
C ARG A 185 15.10 -37.10 9.25
N ILE A 186 14.97 -35.83 8.88
CA ILE A 186 14.14 -35.41 7.73
C ILE A 186 14.62 -36.10 6.44
N VAL A 187 15.92 -36.00 6.14
CA VAL A 187 16.49 -36.55 4.89
C VAL A 187 16.45 -38.08 4.87
N SER A 188 16.71 -38.73 6.00
CA SER A 188 16.64 -40.18 6.13
C SER A 188 15.21 -40.69 5.94
N HIS A 189 14.23 -40.00 6.52
CA HIS A 189 12.85 -40.47 6.50
C HIS A 189 12.15 -40.22 5.16
N ARG A 190 12.41 -39.08 4.48
CA ARG A 190 11.89 -38.87 3.11
C ARG A 190 12.45 -39.87 2.09
N ALA A 191 13.55 -40.56 2.39
CA ALA A 191 14.11 -41.59 1.52
C ALA A 191 13.35 -42.93 1.65
N LEU A 192 12.53 -43.10 2.68
CA LEU A 192 11.67 -44.27 2.86
C LEU A 192 10.43 -44.24 1.96
N TYR A 193 10.05 -43.07 1.45
CA TYR A 193 8.89 -42.86 0.60
C TYR A 193 9.32 -42.50 -0.82
N SER A 194 8.76 -43.17 -1.83
CA SER A 194 9.05 -42.86 -3.24
C SER A 194 8.66 -41.42 -3.60
N GLU A 195 7.56 -40.92 -3.05
CA GLU A 195 7.03 -39.58 -3.31
C GLU A 195 7.53 -38.50 -2.32
N GLY A 196 8.33 -38.89 -1.31
CA GLY A 196 8.69 -38.01 -0.19
C GLY A 196 7.51 -37.73 0.76
N PHE A 197 7.61 -36.63 1.51
CA PHE A 197 6.57 -36.19 2.43
C PHE A 197 5.38 -35.55 1.70
N SER A 198 4.19 -35.74 2.25
CA SER A 198 2.93 -35.18 1.76
C SER A 198 2.62 -33.78 2.30
N SER A 199 3.18 -33.43 3.46
CA SER A 199 2.93 -32.16 4.14
C SER A 199 4.10 -31.75 5.04
N VAL A 200 4.16 -30.46 5.41
CA VAL A 200 5.17 -29.96 6.38
C VAL A 200 4.91 -30.55 7.78
N GLU A 201 3.66 -30.81 8.12
CA GLU A 201 3.19 -31.40 9.37
C GLU A 201 3.75 -32.80 9.57
N GLU A 202 3.76 -33.61 8.51
CA GLU A 202 4.42 -34.92 8.50
C GLU A 202 5.91 -34.79 8.84
N VAL A 203 6.60 -33.81 8.23
CA VAL A 203 8.02 -33.53 8.53
C VAL A 203 8.23 -33.18 9.99
N ILE A 204 7.36 -32.35 10.57
CA ILE A 204 7.44 -31.93 11.98
C ILE A 204 7.30 -33.13 12.91
N VAL A 205 6.35 -34.03 12.63
CA VAL A 205 6.12 -35.24 13.43
C VAL A 205 7.34 -36.16 13.37
N VAL A 206 7.84 -36.43 12.17
CA VAL A 206 8.94 -37.36 11.92
C VAL A 206 10.27 -36.88 12.50
N SER A 207 10.52 -35.57 12.46
CA SER A 207 11.79 -35.01 12.92
C SER A 207 11.84 -34.79 14.44
N ASP A 208 10.73 -35.02 15.16
CA ASP A 208 10.60 -34.84 16.62
C ASP A 208 11.07 -33.45 17.09
N GLN A 209 10.44 -32.41 16.54
CA GLN A 209 10.84 -31.02 16.81
C GLN A 209 10.16 -30.45 18.06
N THR A 210 10.94 -29.70 18.85
CA THR A 210 10.39 -28.76 19.85
C THR A 210 9.46 -27.73 19.18
N ALA A 211 8.54 -27.14 19.95
CA ALA A 211 7.58 -26.14 19.45
C ALA A 211 8.22 -24.98 18.65
N THR A 212 9.41 -24.51 19.05
CA THR A 212 10.15 -23.43 18.36
C THR A 212 10.58 -23.83 16.95
N HIS A 213 11.21 -25.00 16.80
CA HIS A 213 11.69 -25.52 15.51
C HIS A 213 10.54 -25.88 14.57
N ALA A 214 9.42 -26.39 15.10
CA ALA A 214 8.20 -26.60 14.34
C ALA A 214 7.65 -25.28 13.75
N GLY A 215 7.79 -24.16 14.46
CA GLY A 215 7.45 -22.83 13.96
C GLY A 215 8.26 -22.44 12.72
N PHE A 216 9.57 -22.68 12.72
CA PHE A 216 10.42 -22.41 11.56
C PHE A 216 10.11 -23.30 10.36
N LEU A 217 9.82 -24.58 10.60
CA LEU A 217 9.38 -25.49 9.54
C LEU A 217 8.05 -25.04 8.92
N ARG A 218 7.07 -24.59 9.69
CA ARG A 218 5.83 -24.02 9.13
C ARG A 218 6.07 -22.71 8.37
N ASP A 219 6.96 -21.86 8.89
CA ASP A 219 7.20 -20.55 8.29
C ASP A 219 8.00 -20.63 6.98
N ARG A 220 8.95 -21.57 6.87
CA ARG A 220 9.90 -21.68 5.75
C ARG A 220 9.84 -22.98 4.95
N GLY A 221 9.25 -24.03 5.49
CA GLY A 221 9.09 -25.29 4.79
C GLY A 221 8.09 -25.19 3.64
N VAL A 222 8.41 -25.89 2.55
CA VAL A 222 7.51 -26.29 1.48
C VAL A 222 7.83 -27.74 1.12
N VAL A 223 6.84 -28.51 0.69
CA VAL A 223 7.02 -29.88 0.19
C VAL A 223 6.67 -29.89 -1.29
N LEU A 224 7.66 -30.17 -2.14
CA LEU A 224 7.43 -30.39 -3.56
C LEU A 224 7.52 -31.89 -3.84
N PRO A 225 6.80 -32.42 -4.85
CA PRO A 225 6.95 -33.81 -5.24
C PRO A 225 8.40 -34.09 -5.65
N ARG A 226 8.82 -35.35 -5.56
CA ARG A 226 10.17 -35.78 -6.00
C ARG A 226 10.25 -36.03 -7.50
#